data_AF-A0AAW0JIV1-F1
#
_entry.id   AF-A0AAW0JIV1-F1
#
_cell.length_a   1.000
_cell.length_b   1.000
_cell.length_c   1.000
_cell.angle_alpha   90.00
_cell.angle_beta   90.00
_cell.angle_gamma   90.00
#
_symmetry.space_group_name_H-M   'P 1'
#
loop_
_entity.id
_entity.type
_entity.pdbx_description
1 polymer ?
#
loop_
_entity_poly.entity_id
_entity_poly.type
_entity_poly.pdbx_seq_one_letter_code
_entity_poly.pdbx_strand_id
1 'polypeptide(L)'
;MDATSLHLVMYPFFALGHLTPYLHLSNKLAQKGYRISFLIPTKTQSKLGTFNLYPDLITFVPITVSHVDGLPPGAETTSDVPDHLHPLIMTAMDRTESDIELLLHDLKPDIVFFDFTHW
;
A
#
# COMPACT_ATOMS: atom_id res chain seq x y z
N MET A 1 17.73 -25.38 -10.58
CA MET A 1 18.13 -24.02 -10.15
C MET A 1 16.83 -23.28 -9.97
N ASP A 2 16.40 -23.06 -8.74
CA ASP A 2 15.20 -22.26 -8.50
C ASP A 2 15.44 -20.87 -9.07
N ALA A 3 14.61 -20.46 -10.03
CA ALA A 3 14.62 -19.08 -10.47
C ALA A 3 14.33 -18.23 -9.23
N THR A 4 15.21 -17.26 -8.94
CA THR A 4 14.98 -16.30 -7.87
C THR A 4 13.63 -15.62 -8.13
N SER A 5 12.66 -15.89 -7.26
CA SER A 5 11.33 -15.28 -7.36
C SER A 5 11.47 -13.77 -7.17
N LEU A 6 11.02 -12.99 -8.15
CA LEU A 6 11.05 -11.53 -8.07
C LEU A 6 10.20 -11.05 -6.89
N HIS A 7 10.72 -10.05 -6.18
CA HIS A 7 10.07 -9.36 -5.08
C HIS A 7 9.54 -8.01 -5.56
N LEU A 8 8.23 -7.80 -5.46
CA LEU A 8 7.56 -6.58 -5.89
C LEU A 8 6.97 -5.86 -4.68
N VAL A 9 7.04 -4.53 -4.68
CA VAL A 9 6.34 -3.68 -3.70
C VAL A 9 5.16 -2.99 -4.38
N MET A 10 4.04 -2.91 -3.66
CA MET A 10 2.82 -2.21 -4.07
C MET A 10 2.56 -1.05 -3.10
N TYR A 11 2.54 0.18 -3.61
CA TYR A 11 2.21 1.39 -2.86
C TYR A 11 1.08 2.18 -3.57
N PRO A 12 -0.18 1.72 -3.45
CA PRO A 12 -1.32 2.38 -4.09
C PRO A 12 -1.72 3.67 -3.37
N PHE A 13 -2.50 4.51 -4.08
CA PHE A 13 -3.23 5.60 -3.43
C PHE A 13 -4.20 5.05 -2.36
N PHE A 14 -4.32 5.71 -1.20
CA PHE A 14 -5.15 5.28 -0.06
C PHE A 14 -6.65 5.57 -0.28
N ALA A 15 -7.16 5.12 -1.41
CA ALA A 15 -8.57 5.03 -1.74
C ALA A 15 -8.91 3.58 -2.08
N LEU A 16 -10.08 3.08 -1.66
CA LEU A 16 -10.49 1.70 -1.94
C LEU A 16 -10.52 1.37 -3.44
N GLY A 17 -10.85 2.36 -4.28
CA GLY A 17 -10.81 2.25 -5.73
C GLY A 17 -9.42 1.96 -6.32
N HIS A 18 -8.34 2.23 -5.58
CA HIS A 18 -6.95 1.95 -5.97
C HIS A 18 -6.40 0.72 -5.23
N LEU A 19 -6.63 0.65 -3.92
CA LEU A 19 -6.23 -0.49 -3.09
C LEU A 19 -6.76 -1.84 -3.63
N THR A 20 -8.02 -1.87 -4.06
CA THR A 20 -8.67 -3.10 -4.56
C THR A 20 -8.05 -3.62 -5.86
N PRO A 21 -7.92 -2.82 -6.94
CA PRO A 21 -7.27 -3.30 -8.17
C PRO A 21 -5.79 -3.63 -7.96
N TYR A 22 -5.06 -2.92 -7.10
CA TYR A 22 -3.69 -3.31 -6.75
C TYR A 22 -3.65 -4.70 -6.09
N LEU A 23 -4.60 -5.03 -5.21
CA LEU A 23 -4.67 -6.37 -4.62
C LEU A 23 -5.04 -7.42 -5.65
N HIS A 24 -5.95 -7.12 -6.59
CA HIS A 24 -6.24 -8.00 -7.71
C HIS A 24 -5.02 -8.26 -8.59
N LEU A 25 -4.22 -7.22 -8.88
CA LEU A 25 -2.96 -7.36 -9.61
C LEU A 25 -1.97 -8.21 -8.81
N SER A 26 -1.83 -7.93 -7.51
CA SER A 26 -0.97 -8.69 -6.59
C SER A 26 -1.32 -10.17 -6.59
N ASN A 27 -2.60 -10.52 -6.52
CA ASN A 27 -3.07 -11.91 -6.62
C ASN A 27 -2.67 -12.55 -7.96
N LYS A 28 -2.81 -11.84 -9.09
CA LYS A 28 -2.40 -12.36 -10.41
C LYS A 28 -0.89 -12.57 -10.53
N LEU A 29 -0.10 -11.73 -9.87
CA LEU A 29 1.36 -11.84 -9.85
C LEU A 29 1.81 -12.96 -8.91
N ALA A 30 1.22 -13.05 -7.73
CA ALA A 30 1.47 -14.14 -6.78
C ALA A 30 1.09 -15.51 -7.35
N GLN A 31 0.02 -15.61 -8.14
CA GLN A 31 -0.32 -16.83 -8.90
C GLN A 31 0.82 -17.31 -9.81
N LYS A 32 1.68 -16.40 -10.29
CA LYS A 32 2.86 -16.71 -11.11
C LYS A 32 4.12 -16.98 -10.28
N GLY A 33 4.00 -16.99 -8.95
CA GLY A 33 5.09 -17.27 -8.02
C GLY A 33 5.89 -16.04 -7.58
N TYR A 34 5.45 -14.81 -7.88
CA TYR A 34 6.13 -13.59 -7.43
C TYR A 34 5.80 -13.27 -5.96
N ARG A 35 6.80 -12.79 -5.21
CA ARG A 35 6.62 -12.29 -3.84
C ARG A 35 6.16 -10.84 -3.87
N ILE A 36 5.17 -10.49 -3.07
CA ILE A 36 4.58 -9.15 -3.00
C ILE A 36 4.63 -8.63 -1.57
N SER A 37 5.15 -7.42 -1.40
CA SER A 37 4.96 -6.59 -0.20
C SER A 37 3.96 -5.48 -0.52
N PHE A 38 2.78 -5.55 0.08
CA PHE A 38 1.69 -4.62 -0.16
C PHE A 38 1.61 -3.60 0.97
N LEU A 39 2.00 -2.36 0.69
CA LEU A 39 2.02 -1.28 1.66
C LEU A 39 0.59 -0.73 1.82
N ILE A 40 0.08 -0.71 3.06
CA ILE A 40 -1.33 -0.42 3.33
C ILE A 40 -1.50 0.28 4.69
N PRO A 41 -2.43 1.24 4.84
CA PRO A 41 -2.72 1.81 6.15
C PRO A 41 -3.18 0.74 7.15
N THR A 42 -2.66 0.83 8.37
CA THR A 42 -2.84 -0.18 9.42
C THR A 42 -4.31 -0.58 9.64
N LYS A 43 -5.25 0.37 9.70
CA LYS A 43 -6.67 0.04 9.97
C LYS A 43 -7.41 -0.46 8.73
N THR A 44 -6.83 -0.27 7.55
CA THR A 44 -7.43 -0.70 6.27
C THR A 44 -7.10 -2.14 5.94
N GLN A 45 -6.06 -2.71 6.56
CA GLN A 45 -5.61 -4.08 6.34
C GLN A 45 -6.74 -5.12 6.48
N SER A 46 -7.57 -5.00 7.52
CA SER A 46 -8.69 -5.94 7.77
C SER A 46 -9.76 -5.91 6.69
N LYS A 47 -9.95 -4.76 6.02
CA LYS A 47 -10.93 -4.61 4.92
C LYS A 47 -10.50 -5.39 3.66
N LEU A 48 -9.21 -5.63 3.49
CA LEU A 48 -8.65 -6.30 2.31
C LEU A 48 -8.16 -7.72 2.58
N GLY A 49 -7.93 -8.09 3.85
CA GLY A 49 -7.29 -9.35 4.23
C GLY A 49 -7.97 -10.59 3.65
N THR A 50 -9.31 -10.63 3.62
CA THR A 50 -10.09 -11.75 3.08
C THR A 50 -9.94 -11.93 1.56
N PHE A 51 -9.43 -10.92 0.86
CA PHE A 51 -9.24 -10.93 -0.59
C PHE A 51 -7.79 -11.22 -1.00
N ASN A 52 -6.87 -11.41 -0.04
CA ASN A 52 -5.55 -11.95 -0.32
C ASN A 52 -5.66 -13.47 -0.55
N LEU A 53 -5.46 -13.91 -1.78
CA LEU A 53 -5.61 -15.30 -2.18
C LEU A 53 -4.31 -16.11 -2.01
N TYR A 54 -3.19 -15.44 -1.72
CA TYR A 54 -1.86 -16.03 -1.64
C TYR A 54 -1.11 -15.50 -0.41
N PRO A 55 -1.55 -15.80 0.82
CA PRO A 55 -0.94 -15.26 2.05
C PRO A 55 0.54 -15.62 2.23
N ASP A 56 1.00 -16.71 1.62
CA ASP A 56 2.41 -17.11 1.64
C ASP A 56 3.30 -16.27 0.70
N LEU A 57 2.69 -15.57 -0.26
CA LEU A 57 3.39 -14.77 -1.27
C LEU A 57 3.08 -13.27 -1.17
N ILE A 58 1.94 -12.89 -0.60
CA ILE A 58 1.50 -11.50 -0.44
C ILE A 58 1.51 -11.16 1.04
N THR A 59 2.47 -10.34 1.45
CA THR A 59 2.56 -9.79 2.81
C THR A 59 2.00 -8.38 2.81
N PHE A 60 1.03 -8.11 3.69
CA PHE A 60 0.56 -6.75 3.95
C PHE A 60 1.48 -6.08 4.95
N VAL A 61 2.12 -4.99 4.53
CA VAL A 61 3.07 -4.22 5.32
C VAL A 61 2.36 -2.95 5.78
N PRO A 62 2.09 -2.79 7.10
CA PRO A 62 1.35 -1.66 7.61
C PRO A 62 2.14 -0.35 7.49
N ILE A 63 1.48 0.71 7.04
CA ILE A 63 1.99 2.08 7.02
C ILE A 63 1.19 2.93 8.02
N THR A 64 1.90 3.75 8.78
CA THR A 64 1.26 4.72 9.67
C THR A 64 0.99 6.00 8.89
N VAL A 65 -0.28 6.38 8.75
CA VAL A 65 -0.67 7.63 8.13
C VAL A 65 -0.60 8.75 9.16
N SER A 66 0.38 9.64 9.01
CA SER A 66 0.54 10.77 9.92
C SER A 66 -0.63 11.74 9.82
N HIS A 67 -1.05 12.29 10.97
CA HIS A 67 -2.13 13.26 11.00
C HIS A 67 -1.76 14.54 10.24
N VAL A 68 -2.74 15.11 9.53
CA VAL A 68 -2.64 16.40 8.83
C VAL A 68 -3.76 17.28 9.34
N ASP A 69 -3.44 18.54 9.65
CA ASP A 69 -4.42 19.52 10.11
C ASP A 69 -5.60 19.63 9.13
N GLY A 70 -6.82 19.57 9.66
CA GLY A 70 -8.05 19.56 8.88
C GLY A 70 -8.64 18.17 8.64
N LEU A 71 -7.89 17.09 8.87
CA LEU A 71 -8.44 15.73 8.87
C LEU A 71 -9.12 15.40 10.21
N PRO A 72 -10.14 14.53 10.21
CA PRO A 72 -10.60 13.89 11.43
C PRO A 72 -9.48 13.03 12.07
N PRO A 73 -9.48 12.86 13.41
CA PRO A 73 -8.51 12.00 14.08
C PRO A 73 -8.56 10.56 13.55
N GLY A 74 -7.41 10.06 13.11
CA GLY A 74 -7.26 8.67 12.67
C GLY A 74 -7.83 8.35 11.28
N ALA A 75 -8.16 9.36 10.47
CA ALA A 75 -8.44 9.19 9.04
C ALA A 75 -7.18 8.69 8.31
N GLU A 76 -7.32 7.61 7.55
CA GLU A 76 -6.22 6.95 6.84
C GLU A 76 -6.48 6.84 5.33
N THR A 77 -7.76 6.90 4.93
CA THR A 77 -8.20 6.70 3.56
C THR A 77 -9.21 7.76 3.15
N THR A 78 -9.43 7.90 1.85
CA THR A 78 -10.50 8.77 1.33
C THR A 78 -11.90 8.34 1.79
N SER A 79 -12.08 7.08 2.21
CA SER A 79 -13.36 6.62 2.77
C SER A 79 -13.67 7.17 4.16
N ASP A 80 -12.69 7.77 4.84
CA ASP A 80 -12.86 8.31 6.20
C ASP A 80 -13.26 9.79 6.20
N VAL A 81 -13.32 10.43 5.02
CA VAL A 81 -13.52 11.89 4.87
C VAL A 81 -14.39 12.25 3.66
N PRO A 82 -15.03 13.44 3.63
CA PRO A 82 -15.70 13.96 2.43
C PRO A 82 -14.72 14.37 1.31
N ASP A 83 -15.21 14.42 0.07
CA ASP A 83 -14.40 14.65 -1.14
C ASP A 83 -13.45 15.86 -1.10
N HIS A 84 -13.90 16.97 -0.51
CA HIS A 84 -13.09 18.19 -0.42
C HIS A 84 -11.85 18.04 0.49
N LEU A 85 -11.78 16.98 1.30
CA LEU A 85 -10.63 16.65 2.15
C LEU A 85 -9.74 15.54 1.56
N HIS A 86 -10.08 14.95 0.41
CA HIS A 86 -9.21 13.98 -0.27
C HIS A 86 -7.78 14.51 -0.51
N PRO A 87 -7.56 15.80 -0.87
CA PRO A 87 -6.21 16.34 -0.98
C PRO A 87 -5.41 16.24 0.32
N LEU A 88 -6.03 16.32 1.49
CA LEU A 88 -5.33 16.17 2.77
C LEU A 88 -4.91 14.72 3.05
N ILE A 89 -5.65 13.73 2.53
CA ILE A 89 -5.20 12.32 2.54
C ILE A 89 -3.96 12.16 1.66
N MET A 90 -3.93 12.81 0.49
CA MET A 90 -2.74 12.84 -0.36
C MET A 90 -1.55 13.52 0.35
N THR A 91 -1.75 14.66 1.01
CA THR A 91 -0.73 15.29 1.85
C THR A 91 -0.24 14.35 2.97
N ALA A 92 -1.13 13.57 3.57
CA ALA A 92 -0.75 12.59 4.61
C ALA A 92 0.08 11.45 4.03
N MET A 93 -0.21 11.02 2.79
CA MET A 93 0.61 10.06 2.04
C MET A 93 1.98 10.61 1.68
N ASP A 94 2.07 11.87 1.23
CA ASP A 94 3.35 12.52 0.93
C ASP A 94 4.27 12.54 2.17
N ARG A 95 3.71 12.60 3.39
CA ARG A 95 4.47 12.53 4.64
C ARG A 95 5.03 11.14 4.98
N THR A 96 4.76 10.11 4.17
CA THR A 96 5.30 8.75 4.38
C THR A 96 6.67 8.52 3.75
N GLU A 97 7.23 9.50 3.03
CA GLU A 97 8.51 9.41 2.30
C GLU A 97 9.61 8.66 3.07
N SER A 98 9.97 9.12 4.28
CA SER A 98 11.04 8.50 5.06
C SER A 98 10.72 7.07 5.49
N ASP A 99 9.45 6.77 5.80
CA ASP A 99 9.04 5.41 6.16
C ASP A 99 9.12 4.47 4.95
N ILE A 100 8.71 4.95 3.76
CA ILE A 100 8.81 4.17 2.53
C ILE A 100 10.27 3.99 2.11
N GLU A 101 11.11 5.02 2.23
CA GLU A 101 12.55 4.91 1.95
C GLU A 101 13.19 3.79 2.78
N LEU A 102 12.96 3.79 4.10
CA LEU A 102 13.46 2.74 5.00
C LEU A 102 12.90 1.37 4.63
N LEU A 103 11.60 1.27 4.35
CA LEU A 103 10.98 0.01 3.95
C LEU A 103 11.57 -0.51 2.65
N LEU A 104 11.78 0.32 1.64
CA LEU A 104 12.36 -0.11 0.36
C LEU A 104 13.82 -0.53 0.53
N HIS A 105 14.59 0.17 1.36
CA HIS A 105 15.96 -0.20 1.70
C HIS A 105 16.04 -1.60 2.35
N ASP A 106 15.10 -1.91 3.24
CA ASP A 106 15.07 -3.19 3.96
C ASP A 106 14.48 -4.32 3.11
N LEU A 107 13.39 -4.05 2.40
CA LEU A 107 12.68 -5.01 1.54
C LEU A 107 13.46 -5.39 0.29
N LYS A 108 14.31 -4.48 -0.21
CA LYS A 108 15.11 -4.62 -1.45
C LYS A 108 14.31 -5.22 -2.61
N PRO A 109 13.17 -4.61 -3.00
CA PRO A 109 12.36 -5.12 -4.08
C PRO A 109 13.07 -4.96 -5.44
N ASP A 110 12.72 -5.83 -6.38
CA ASP A 110 13.15 -5.72 -7.77
C ASP A 110 12.33 -4.67 -8.53
N ILE A 111 11.05 -4.51 -8.20
CA ILE A 111 10.11 -3.56 -8.85
C ILE A 111 9.20 -2.94 -7.80
N VAL A 112 8.92 -1.64 -7.95
CA VAL A 112 7.92 -0.90 -7.17
C VAL A 112 6.79 -0.44 -8.09
N PHE A 113 5.55 -0.78 -7.74
CA PHE A 113 4.34 -0.22 -8.34
C PHE A 113 3.77 0.83 -7.39
N PHE A 114 3.55 2.04 -7.88
CA PHE A 114 3.00 3.14 -7.08
C PHE A 114 2.10 4.05 -7.93
N ASP A 115 1.18 4.76 -7.27
CA ASP A 115 0.26 5.71 -7.91
C ASP A 115 0.82 7.15 -7.89
N PHE A 116 0.34 7.97 -6.96
CA PHE A 116 0.57 9.41 -6.92
C PHE A 116 1.37 9.74 -5.65
N THR A 117 2.70 9.71 -5.74
CA THR A 117 3.61 10.30 -4.74
C THR A 117 4.37 11.45 -5.37
N HIS A 118 4.56 12.53 -4.61
CA HIS A 118 5.30 13.70 -5.08
C HIS A 118 6.79 13.70 -4.73
N TRP A 119 7.22 12.74 -3.90
CA TRP A 119 8.61 12.47 -3.52
C TRP A 119 9.15 11.23 -4.24
#